data_AF-A0A251RRX5-F1
#
_entry.id   AF-A0A251RRX5-F1
#
_cell.length_a   1.000
_cell.length_b   1.000
_cell.length_c   1.000
_cell.angle_alpha   90.00
_cell.angle_beta   90.00
_cell.angle_gamma   90.00
#
_symmetry.space_group_name_H-M   'P 1'
#
loop_
_entity.id
_entity.type
_entity.pdbx_description
1 polymer ?
#
loop_
_entity_poly.entity_id
_entity_poly.type
_entity_poly.pdbx_seq_one_letter_code
_entity_poly.pdbx_strand_id
1 'polypeptide(L)'
;MQLLHMHILFPLHKKKKKMFIFEGKLLLLLTSFIFISLINTTTTFAQPDFLYSFCQNAENYTANSTYQKNLNTALSTLPTTNNGFGFYNFSTSQGNDTVYSVSLCRGDINLDVCQSCLNDSIVKLRQVCPNQKEAFAYYDYCMLKYSNQIILGTTGTRFYTRGNPRNITDIDGFNGALAPLLRKLRVEAAAGGPLKKFASDNTSGPGFSTIYGLVQCTPDLSEQQCSNCLESIINRIVEYLDGKQGGRILLPGCNFRYEIYRFVNQSARVSPPPPVSQPIPPPSSPIQPPGMIYICLYHLNLKEEYNLY
;
A
#
# COMPACT_ATOMS: atom_id res chain seq x y z
N MET A 1 99.99 -40.02 -17.98
CA MET A 1 99.79 -39.87 -19.44
C MET A 1 98.66 -38.88 -19.64
N GLN A 2 98.90 -37.82 -20.40
CA GLN A 2 98.01 -36.69 -20.64
C GLN A 2 96.65 -37.10 -21.19
N LEU A 3 95.60 -36.32 -20.91
CA LEU A 3 94.79 -35.73 -21.98
C LEU A 3 93.97 -34.55 -21.44
N LEU A 4 94.30 -33.35 -21.96
CA LEU A 4 93.50 -32.14 -21.88
C LEU A 4 92.13 -32.38 -22.52
N HIS A 5 91.06 -31.79 -21.99
CA HIS A 5 89.95 -31.27 -22.79
C HIS A 5 89.43 -29.96 -22.20
N MET A 6 89.17 -29.02 -23.10
CA MET A 6 89.03 -27.58 -22.89
C MET A 6 87.61 -27.13 -23.23
N HIS A 7 87.02 -26.31 -22.32
CA HIS A 7 85.86 -25.39 -22.45
C HIS A 7 84.50 -25.97 -22.90
N ILE A 8 83.35 -25.56 -22.36
CA ILE A 8 82.70 -24.24 -22.51
C ILE A 8 81.74 -23.99 -21.32
N LEU A 9 81.89 -22.83 -20.65
CA LEU A 9 80.94 -22.30 -19.66
C LEU A 9 79.90 -21.42 -20.38
N PHE A 10 78.61 -21.77 -20.31
CA PHE A 10 77.51 -20.85 -20.64
C PHE A 10 76.89 -20.28 -19.35
N PRO A 11 76.59 -18.97 -19.26
CA PRO A 11 76.09 -18.36 -18.04
C PRO A 11 74.58 -18.57 -17.87
N LEU A 12 74.18 -19.46 -16.96
CA LEU A 12 72.78 -19.78 -16.62
C LEU A 12 72.04 -18.70 -15.79
N HIS A 13 72.67 -17.57 -15.45
CA HIS A 13 72.16 -16.72 -14.36
C HIS A 13 71.17 -15.61 -14.77
N LYS A 14 71.07 -15.22 -16.06
CA LYS A 14 70.24 -14.06 -16.47
C LYS A 14 68.76 -14.35 -16.75
N LYS A 15 68.36 -15.61 -17.02
CA LYS A 15 66.97 -15.95 -17.39
C LYS A 15 66.00 -15.97 -16.20
N LYS A 16 66.44 -16.43 -15.01
CA LYS A 16 65.56 -16.54 -13.83
C LYS A 16 65.08 -15.18 -13.31
N LYS A 17 65.94 -14.14 -13.26
CA LYS A 17 65.53 -12.80 -12.77
C LYS A 17 64.46 -12.14 -13.65
N LYS A 18 64.53 -12.29 -14.97
CA LYS A 18 63.47 -11.76 -15.87
C LYS A 18 62.14 -12.47 -15.68
N MET A 19 62.17 -13.78 -15.42
CA MET A 19 60.96 -14.59 -15.21
C MET A 19 60.25 -14.22 -13.90
N PHE A 20 60.99 -14.04 -12.79
CA PHE A 20 60.41 -13.59 -11.52
C PHE A 20 59.84 -12.16 -11.56
N ILE A 21 60.46 -11.25 -12.31
CA ILE A 21 59.93 -9.89 -12.51
C ILE A 21 58.65 -9.89 -13.36
N PHE A 22 58.54 -10.82 -14.32
CA PHE A 22 57.37 -10.95 -15.18
C PHE A 22 56.16 -11.51 -14.41
N GLU A 23 56.38 -12.54 -13.58
CA GLU A 23 55.39 -13.14 -12.68
C GLU A 23 54.85 -12.10 -11.67
N GLY A 24 55.71 -11.30 -11.04
CA GLY A 24 55.31 -10.28 -10.08
C GLY A 24 54.52 -9.12 -10.71
N LYS A 25 54.88 -8.70 -11.94
CA LYS A 25 54.14 -7.68 -12.69
C LYS A 25 52.79 -8.18 -13.17
N LEU A 26 52.71 -9.44 -13.59
CA LEU A 26 51.45 -10.07 -13.99
C LEU A 26 50.50 -10.19 -12.79
N LEU A 27 51.01 -10.58 -11.62
CA LEU A 27 50.22 -10.65 -10.39
C LEU A 27 49.70 -9.28 -9.96
N LEU A 28 50.53 -8.22 -10.03
CA LEU A 28 50.12 -6.84 -9.74
C LEU A 28 49.04 -6.32 -10.71
N LEU A 29 49.17 -6.64 -12.00
CA LEU A 29 48.17 -6.29 -13.02
C LEU A 29 46.85 -7.04 -12.79
N LEU A 30 46.92 -8.33 -12.43
CA LEU A 30 45.73 -9.14 -12.10
C LEU A 30 45.03 -8.62 -10.84
N THR A 31 45.77 -8.26 -9.79
CA THR A 31 45.18 -7.67 -8.58
C THR A 31 44.57 -6.29 -8.84
N SER A 32 45.20 -5.48 -9.70
CA SER A 32 44.68 -4.18 -10.11
C SER A 32 43.40 -4.33 -10.94
N PHE A 33 43.33 -5.32 -11.84
CA PHE A 33 42.14 -5.60 -12.63
C PHE A 33 40.98 -6.05 -11.74
N ILE A 34 41.25 -6.92 -10.76
CA ILE A 34 40.25 -7.39 -9.77
C ILE A 34 39.70 -6.21 -8.95
N PHE A 35 40.58 -5.32 -8.47
CA PHE A 35 40.16 -4.09 -7.77
C PHE A 35 39.32 -3.17 -8.68
N ILE A 36 39.71 -2.95 -9.93
CA ILE A 36 38.93 -2.12 -10.88
C ILE A 36 37.55 -2.75 -11.17
N SER A 37 37.46 -4.08 -11.31
CA SER A 37 36.18 -4.77 -11.44
C SER A 37 35.32 -4.70 -10.18
N LEU A 38 35.90 -4.73 -8.97
CA LEU A 38 35.17 -4.56 -7.71
C LEU A 38 34.62 -3.13 -7.54
N ILE A 39 35.38 -2.10 -7.98
CA ILE A 39 34.92 -0.70 -7.92
C ILE A 39 33.79 -0.44 -8.93
N ASN A 40 33.75 -1.17 -10.06
CA ASN A 40 32.68 -1.06 -11.07
C ASN A 40 31.40 -1.84 -10.73
N THR A 41 31.37 -2.63 -9.65
CA THR A 41 30.15 -3.35 -9.22
C THR A 41 29.27 -2.58 -8.22
N THR A 42 29.66 -1.39 -7.77
CA THR A 42 28.72 -0.49 -7.08
C THR A 42 27.89 0.27 -8.10
N THR A 43 27.02 -0.44 -8.84
CA THR A 43 25.85 0.22 -9.42
C THR A 43 25.00 0.71 -8.25
N THR A 44 25.14 1.97 -7.87
CA THR A 44 24.12 2.67 -7.10
C THR A 44 22.85 2.61 -7.92
N PHE A 45 21.95 1.67 -7.61
CA PHE A 45 20.58 1.72 -8.10
C PHE A 45 19.98 3.00 -7.54
N ALA A 46 19.87 4.03 -8.38
CA ALA A 46 19.10 5.20 -8.02
C ALA A 46 17.68 4.72 -7.68
N GLN A 47 17.15 5.13 -6.53
CA GLN A 47 15.77 4.81 -6.18
C GLN A 47 14.86 5.30 -7.31
N PRO A 48 13.91 4.48 -7.78
CA PRO A 48 13.02 4.85 -8.86
C PRO A 48 12.30 6.15 -8.52
N ASP A 49 11.96 6.95 -9.53
CA ASP A 49 11.17 8.15 -9.29
C ASP A 49 9.72 7.79 -8.93
N PHE A 50 9.10 8.62 -8.09
CA PHE A 50 7.69 8.48 -7.77
C PHE A 50 6.84 8.58 -9.04
N LEU A 51 5.74 7.83 -9.08
CA LEU A 51 4.71 8.03 -10.11
C LEU A 51 4.09 9.43 -9.99
N TYR A 52 3.94 9.88 -8.75
CA TYR A 52 3.45 11.20 -8.41
C TYR A 52 3.96 11.61 -7.03
N SER A 53 4.35 12.87 -6.88
CA SER A 53 4.70 13.47 -5.60
C SER A 53 4.24 14.92 -5.54
N PHE A 54 3.93 15.39 -4.35
CA PHE A 54 3.47 16.73 -4.07
C PHE A 54 4.06 17.23 -2.75
N CYS A 55 4.52 18.48 -2.74
CA CYS A 55 4.99 19.19 -1.55
C CYS A 55 4.13 20.46 -1.39
N GLN A 56 3.52 20.64 -0.22
CA GLN A 56 2.74 21.83 0.06
C GLN A 56 3.66 22.98 0.48
N ASN A 57 3.71 24.04 -0.34
CA ASN A 57 4.61 25.19 -0.12
C ASN A 57 4.02 26.29 0.78
N ALA A 58 2.84 26.09 1.37
CA ALA A 58 2.19 27.10 2.20
C ALA A 58 2.90 27.31 3.55
N GLU A 59 3.48 26.25 4.11
CA GLU A 59 4.13 26.30 5.42
C GLU A 59 5.34 25.36 5.46
N ASN A 60 6.53 25.96 5.57
CA ASN A 60 7.79 25.23 5.69
C ASN A 60 8.25 25.22 7.14
N TYR A 61 8.85 24.11 7.59
CA TYR A 61 9.55 24.08 8.86
C TYR A 61 11.01 24.52 8.67
N THR A 62 11.63 25.00 9.74
CA THR A 62 13.05 25.41 9.74
C THR A 62 13.96 24.26 10.14
N ALA A 63 15.21 24.29 9.67
CA ALA A 63 16.21 23.31 10.06
C ALA A 63 16.42 23.29 11.59
N ASN A 64 16.56 22.10 12.15
CA ASN A 64 16.69 21.80 13.58
C ASN A 64 15.48 22.17 14.46
N SER A 65 14.34 22.52 13.86
CA SER A 65 13.09 22.77 14.59
C SER A 65 12.57 21.52 15.32
N THR A 66 11.73 21.74 16.32
CA THR A 66 10.94 20.69 16.97
C THR A 66 10.12 19.91 15.96
N TYR A 67 9.51 20.58 14.98
CA TYR A 67 8.79 19.94 13.88
C TYR A 67 9.67 18.95 13.10
N GLN A 68 10.89 19.35 12.72
CA GLN A 68 11.79 18.45 11.99
C GLN A 68 12.14 17.22 12.82
N LYS A 69 12.38 17.38 14.13
CA LYS A 69 12.64 16.25 15.04
C LYS A 69 11.43 15.32 15.10
N ASN A 70 10.23 15.86 15.27
CA ASN A 70 8.99 15.08 15.30
C ASN A 70 8.72 14.38 13.97
N LEU A 71 9.03 15.00 12.84
CA LEU A 71 8.91 14.39 11.52
C LEU A 71 9.90 13.22 11.35
N ASN A 72 11.15 13.39 11.79
CA ASN A 72 12.13 12.31 11.78
C ASN A 72 11.67 11.12 12.63
N THR A 73 11.22 11.38 13.86
CA THR A 73 10.65 10.35 14.75
C THR A 73 9.44 9.68 14.13
N ALA A 74 8.53 10.46 13.53
CA ALA A 74 7.32 9.93 12.94
C ALA A 74 7.63 8.96 11.79
N LEU A 75 8.49 9.37 10.87
CA LEU A 75 8.87 8.56 9.71
C LEU A 75 9.76 7.38 10.07
N SER A 76 10.65 7.48 11.07
CA SER A 76 11.46 6.34 11.52
C SER A 76 10.63 5.28 12.25
N THR A 77 9.53 5.68 12.91
CA THR A 77 8.66 4.77 13.66
C THR A 77 7.59 4.15 12.76
N LEU A 78 7.14 4.86 11.71
CA LEU A 78 6.05 4.42 10.84
C LEU A 78 6.17 2.98 10.33
N PRO A 79 7.34 2.45 9.90
CA PRO A 79 7.43 1.05 9.44
C PRO A 79 7.07 -0.01 10.49
N THR A 80 7.07 0.32 11.78
CA THR A 80 6.72 -0.61 12.87
C THR A 80 5.23 -0.58 13.22
N THR A 81 4.42 0.28 12.58
CA THR A 81 3.00 0.48 12.94
C THR A 81 2.02 -0.18 11.97
N ASN A 82 2.47 -1.21 11.23
CA ASN A 82 1.63 -1.96 10.32
C ASN A 82 0.42 -2.56 11.06
N ASN A 83 -0.78 -2.39 10.51
CA ASN A 83 -1.98 -3.08 10.98
C ASN A 83 -2.05 -4.57 10.57
N GLY A 84 -0.96 -5.11 9.99
CA GLY A 84 -0.86 -6.47 9.45
C GLY A 84 -1.20 -6.57 7.95
N PHE A 85 -1.84 -5.54 7.37
CA PHE A 85 -2.35 -5.55 5.99
C PHE A 85 -1.78 -4.43 5.12
N GLY A 86 -0.66 -3.83 5.53
CA GLY A 86 0.07 -2.84 4.75
C GLY A 86 -0.45 -1.41 4.92
N PHE A 87 -1.26 -1.15 5.95
CA PHE A 87 -1.61 0.20 6.38
C PHE A 87 -0.81 0.57 7.62
N TYR A 88 -0.13 1.71 7.55
CA TYR A 88 0.72 2.24 8.60
C TYR A 88 0.22 3.64 8.93
N ASN A 89 0.11 3.94 10.21
CA ASN A 89 -0.14 5.29 10.66
C ASN A 89 0.61 5.55 11.95
N PHE A 90 1.06 6.78 12.13
CA PHE A 90 1.71 7.21 13.35
C PHE A 90 1.65 8.73 13.48
N SER A 91 1.47 9.22 14.71
CA SER A 91 1.53 10.63 15.03
C SER A 91 2.51 10.90 16.15
N THR A 92 3.14 12.06 16.12
CA THR A 92 4.04 12.55 17.16
C THR A 92 3.73 14.01 17.42
N SER A 93 3.64 14.39 18.68
CA SER A 93 3.31 15.77 19.08
C SER A 93 4.23 16.25 20.18
N GLN A 94 4.69 17.49 20.04
CA GLN A 94 5.40 18.23 21.09
C GLN A 94 4.97 19.70 20.99
N GLY A 95 4.09 20.13 21.89
CA GLY A 95 3.47 21.46 21.80
C GLY A 95 2.68 21.63 20.50
N ASN A 96 2.97 22.68 19.73
CA ASN A 96 2.28 22.98 18.47
C ASN A 96 2.87 22.22 17.26
N ASP A 97 3.94 21.46 17.43
CA ASP A 97 4.66 20.79 16.35
C ASP A 97 4.17 19.35 16.14
N THR A 98 2.89 19.17 15.83
CA THR A 98 2.33 17.82 15.58
C THR A 98 2.63 17.36 14.16
N VAL A 99 3.01 16.08 14.01
CA VAL A 99 3.16 15.40 12.71
C VAL A 99 2.23 14.21 12.68
N TYR A 100 1.42 14.12 11.62
CA TYR A 100 0.67 12.93 11.27
C TYR A 100 1.33 12.29 10.05
N SER A 101 1.49 10.98 10.07
CA SER A 101 2.08 10.21 8.97
C SER A 101 1.25 8.97 8.68
N VAL A 102 1.03 8.69 7.40
CA VAL A 102 0.25 7.54 6.91
C VAL A 102 0.93 6.95 5.69
N SER A 103 1.01 5.63 5.64
CA SER A 103 1.39 4.88 4.45
C SER A 103 0.37 3.77 4.17
N LEU A 104 0.16 3.49 2.89
CA LEU A 104 -0.67 2.38 2.45
C LEU A 104 0.02 1.67 1.30
N CYS A 105 0.27 0.38 1.48
CA CYS A 105 0.71 -0.53 0.43
C CYS A 105 -0.47 -1.03 -0.39
N ARG A 106 -0.21 -1.41 -1.64
CA ARG A 106 -1.20 -2.05 -2.50
C ARG A 106 -1.68 -3.37 -1.87
N GLY A 107 -2.97 -3.64 -1.93
CA GLY A 107 -3.54 -4.77 -1.18
C GLY A 107 -3.12 -6.18 -1.65
N ASP A 108 -2.45 -6.33 -2.78
CA ASP A 108 -2.08 -7.61 -3.39
C ASP A 108 -0.57 -7.93 -3.31
N ILE A 109 0.22 -7.13 -2.61
CA ILE A 109 1.67 -7.34 -2.47
C ILE A 109 2.06 -7.93 -1.11
N ASN A 110 3.19 -8.63 -1.08
CA ASN A 110 3.74 -9.21 0.13
C ASN A 110 4.29 -8.14 1.08
N LEU A 111 4.40 -8.50 2.37
CA LEU A 111 4.80 -7.58 3.42
C LEU A 111 6.24 -7.04 3.23
N ASP A 112 7.16 -7.86 2.73
CA ASP A 112 8.54 -7.48 2.42
C ASP A 112 8.61 -6.42 1.31
N VAL A 113 7.86 -6.62 0.22
CA VAL A 113 7.73 -5.64 -0.88
C VAL A 113 7.12 -4.34 -0.36
N CYS A 114 6.11 -4.45 0.50
CA CYS A 114 5.44 -3.32 1.12
C CYS A 114 6.40 -2.50 2.01
N GLN A 115 7.17 -3.18 2.87
CA GLN A 115 8.16 -2.55 3.74
C GLN A 115 9.28 -1.89 2.95
N SER A 116 9.80 -2.55 1.91
CA SER A 116 10.80 -1.95 1.01
C SER A 116 10.26 -0.67 0.37
N CYS A 117 9.04 -0.72 -0.18
CA CYS A 117 8.41 0.46 -0.79
C CYS A 117 8.25 1.63 0.19
N LEU A 118 7.84 1.35 1.44
CA LEU A 118 7.71 2.37 2.48
C LEU A 118 9.07 2.97 2.84
N ASN A 119 10.10 2.14 3.05
CA ASN A 119 11.44 2.61 3.38
C ASN A 119 12.02 3.49 2.26
N ASP A 120 11.85 3.09 1.00
CA ASP A 120 12.26 3.88 -0.16
C ASP A 120 11.48 5.19 -0.24
N SER A 121 10.18 5.16 0.05
CA SER A 121 9.33 6.35 0.07
C SER A 121 9.77 7.34 1.13
N ILE A 122 10.13 6.89 2.33
CA ILE A 122 10.62 7.74 3.41
C ILE A 122 11.88 8.49 2.98
N VAL A 123 12.84 7.80 2.36
CA VAL A 123 14.09 8.43 1.92
C VAL A 123 13.82 9.42 0.78
N LYS A 124 13.16 8.98 -0.29
CA LYS A 124 12.93 9.79 -1.49
C LYS A 124 12.03 10.99 -1.23
N LEU A 125 10.96 10.84 -0.44
CA LEU A 125 10.04 11.95 -0.17
C LEU A 125 10.72 13.11 0.56
N ARG A 126 11.70 12.81 1.42
CA ARG A 126 12.52 13.83 2.11
C ARG A 126 13.50 14.54 1.18
N GLN A 127 13.93 13.88 0.11
CA GLN A 127 14.74 14.51 -0.93
C GLN A 127 13.90 15.42 -1.83
N VAL A 128 12.68 14.97 -2.17
CA VAL A 128 11.75 15.73 -3.03
C VAL A 128 11.11 16.91 -2.29
N CYS A 129 10.77 16.73 -1.02
CA CYS A 129 10.15 17.75 -0.15
C CYS A 129 11.06 18.05 1.06
N PRO A 130 12.12 18.86 0.90
CA PRO A 130 13.17 19.02 1.90
C PRO A 130 12.73 19.73 3.19
N ASN A 131 11.73 20.60 3.13
CA ASN A 131 11.33 21.45 4.25
C ASN A 131 9.83 21.72 4.39
N GLN A 132 9.00 21.07 3.57
CA GLN A 132 7.55 21.22 3.63
C GLN A 132 6.97 20.44 4.80
N LYS A 133 5.99 21.04 5.50
CA LYS A 133 5.24 20.38 6.58
C LYS A 133 4.19 19.39 6.06
N GLU A 134 3.77 19.51 4.81
CA GLU A 134 2.88 18.54 4.16
C GLU A 134 3.50 18.04 2.86
N ALA A 135 3.55 16.72 2.73
CA ALA A 135 4.02 16.05 1.54
C ALA A 135 3.27 14.75 1.30
N PHE A 136 3.21 14.36 0.04
CA PHE A 136 2.53 13.16 -0.41
C PHE A 136 3.26 12.58 -1.61
N ALA A 137 3.41 11.26 -1.66
CA ALA A 137 3.95 10.58 -2.82
C ALA A 137 3.36 9.19 -3.01
N TYR A 138 3.43 8.73 -4.25
CA TYR A 138 2.93 7.44 -4.71
C TYR A 138 3.97 6.73 -5.57
N TYR A 139 4.30 5.50 -5.18
CA TYR A 139 4.85 4.47 -6.05
C TYR A 139 3.74 3.54 -6.56
N ASP A 140 4.08 2.58 -7.41
CA ASP A 140 3.13 1.56 -7.89
C ASP A 140 2.60 0.66 -6.75
N TYR A 141 3.40 0.51 -5.69
CA TYR A 141 3.21 -0.47 -4.62
C TYR A 141 2.85 0.14 -3.27
N CYS A 142 3.07 1.43 -3.06
CA CYS A 142 2.68 2.11 -1.83
C CYS A 142 2.57 3.62 -2.03
N MET A 143 1.93 4.27 -1.05
CA MET A 143 1.89 5.72 -0.91
C MET A 143 2.37 6.13 0.47
N LEU A 144 2.89 7.35 0.59
CA LEU A 144 3.28 7.97 1.85
C LEU A 144 2.76 9.41 1.88
N LYS A 145 2.06 9.78 2.96
CA LYS A 145 1.69 11.16 3.27
C LYS A 145 2.09 11.53 4.69
N TYR A 146 2.53 12.77 4.87
CA TYR A 146 2.63 13.39 6.18
C TYR A 146 2.12 14.83 6.15
N SER A 147 1.65 15.34 7.28
CA SER A 147 1.17 16.71 7.43
C SER A 147 1.27 17.18 8.88
N ASN A 148 1.27 18.50 9.10
CA ASN A 148 0.99 19.11 10.39
C ASN A 148 -0.52 19.20 10.71
N GLN A 149 -1.38 18.86 9.75
CA GLN A 149 -2.83 18.79 9.90
C GLN A 149 -3.29 17.33 10.03
N ILE A 150 -4.49 17.12 10.56
CA ILE A 150 -5.09 15.78 10.67
C ILE A 150 -5.35 15.24 9.25
N ILE A 151 -4.75 14.09 8.93
CA ILE A 151 -4.88 13.41 7.62
C ILE A 151 -5.61 12.08 7.68
N LEU A 152 -5.86 11.56 8.88
CA LEU A 152 -6.68 10.36 9.09
C LEU A 152 -8.16 10.69 8.91
N GLY A 153 -8.92 9.76 8.34
CA GLY A 153 -10.34 9.91 8.05
C GLY A 153 -10.63 10.87 6.90
N THR A 154 -9.61 11.26 6.12
CA THR A 154 -9.75 12.23 5.02
C THR A 154 -9.43 11.60 3.67
N THR A 155 -10.27 11.89 2.67
CA THR A 155 -10.09 11.40 1.30
C THR A 155 -9.04 12.19 0.52
N GLY A 156 -8.92 13.48 0.82
CA GLY A 156 -8.14 14.44 0.06
C GLY A 156 -8.80 14.79 -1.28
N THR A 157 -8.69 16.05 -1.71
CA THR A 157 -9.28 16.52 -2.97
C THR A 157 -8.30 16.51 -4.14
N ARG A 158 -7.00 16.66 -3.85
CA ARG A 158 -5.93 16.57 -4.85
C ARG A 158 -5.87 15.17 -5.44
N PHE A 159 -5.62 15.10 -6.73
CA PHE A 159 -5.49 13.84 -7.43
C PHE A 159 -4.42 13.91 -8.51
N TYR A 160 -3.90 12.74 -8.86
CA TYR A 160 -3.08 12.53 -10.03
C TYR A 160 -3.79 11.56 -10.98
N THR A 161 -3.69 11.81 -12.28
CA THR A 161 -4.24 10.93 -13.31
C THR A 161 -3.16 10.55 -14.32
N ARG A 162 -3.20 9.31 -14.78
CA ARG A 162 -2.33 8.83 -15.87
C ARG A 162 -3.07 7.81 -16.71
N GLY A 163 -3.30 8.16 -17.97
CA GLY A 163 -3.83 7.25 -18.97
C GLY A 163 -2.74 6.40 -19.63
N ASN A 164 -3.13 5.22 -20.09
CA ASN A 164 -2.33 4.45 -21.03
C ASN A 164 -2.14 5.28 -22.31
N PRO A 165 -0.96 5.30 -22.92
CA PRO A 165 -0.74 6.07 -24.14
C PRO A 165 -1.58 5.58 -25.32
N ARG A 166 -2.01 4.31 -25.32
CA ARG A 166 -2.84 3.73 -26.37
C ARG A 166 -4.33 3.89 -26.06
N ASN A 167 -5.12 3.94 -27.12
CA ASN A 167 -6.56 4.06 -27.05
C ASN A 167 -7.23 2.72 -27.43
N ILE A 168 -8.45 2.51 -26.96
CA ILE A 168 -9.33 1.45 -27.45
C ILE A 168 -10.08 1.90 -28.71
N THR A 169 -10.58 0.95 -29.49
CA THR A 169 -11.34 1.22 -30.73
C THR A 169 -12.84 1.25 -30.48
N ASP A 170 -13.37 0.30 -29.72
CA ASP A 170 -14.77 0.21 -29.31
C ASP A 170 -14.95 0.86 -27.93
N ILE A 171 -15.15 2.18 -27.92
CA ILE A 171 -15.26 2.98 -26.69
C ILE A 171 -16.48 2.58 -25.87
N ASP A 172 -17.64 2.46 -26.52
CA ASP A 172 -18.90 2.17 -25.84
C ASP A 172 -18.92 0.75 -25.27
N GLY A 173 -18.46 -0.25 -26.05
CA GLY A 173 -18.37 -1.63 -25.56
C GLY A 173 -17.36 -1.76 -24.42
N PHE A 174 -16.23 -1.05 -24.47
CA PHE A 174 -15.23 -1.08 -23.41
C PHE A 174 -15.73 -0.41 -22.13
N ASN A 175 -16.33 0.77 -22.23
CA ASN A 175 -16.92 1.49 -21.10
C ASN A 175 -18.11 0.73 -20.50
N GLY A 176 -18.90 0.06 -21.34
CA GLY A 176 -19.98 -0.85 -20.94
C GLY A 176 -19.51 -2.02 -20.09
N ALA A 177 -18.27 -2.50 -20.28
CA ALA A 177 -17.66 -3.54 -19.47
C ALA A 177 -16.92 -2.99 -18.23
N LEU A 178 -16.18 -1.89 -18.39
CA LEU A 178 -15.37 -1.29 -17.32
C LEU A 178 -16.23 -0.72 -16.19
N ALA A 179 -17.31 -0.01 -16.50
CA ALA A 179 -18.09 0.67 -15.47
C ALA A 179 -18.78 -0.31 -14.48
N PRO A 180 -19.43 -1.41 -14.91
CA PRO A 180 -19.93 -2.43 -13.99
C PRO A 180 -18.84 -3.08 -13.13
N LEU A 181 -17.67 -3.36 -13.72
CA LEU A 181 -16.52 -3.90 -12.97
C LEU A 181 -16.11 -2.95 -11.85
N LEU A 182 -15.89 -1.67 -12.14
CA LEU A 182 -15.48 -0.70 -11.12
C LEU A 182 -16.55 -0.46 -10.05
N ARG A 183 -17.84 -0.44 -10.41
CA ARG A 183 -18.94 -0.34 -9.43
C ARG A 183 -18.99 -1.55 -8.50
N LYS A 184 -18.78 -2.77 -9.02
CA LYS A 184 -18.65 -3.98 -8.20
C LYS A 184 -17.49 -3.85 -7.22
N LEU A 185 -16.30 -3.53 -7.73
CA LEU A 185 -15.09 -3.39 -6.92
C LEU A 185 -15.23 -2.30 -5.84
N ARG A 186 -15.90 -1.19 -6.17
CA ARG A 186 -16.21 -0.10 -5.21
C ARG A 186 -16.93 -0.62 -3.98
N VAL A 187 -18.00 -1.39 -4.17
CA VAL A 187 -18.80 -1.95 -3.08
C VAL A 187 -17.97 -2.94 -2.25
N GLU A 188 -17.25 -3.83 -2.92
CA GLU A 188 -16.40 -4.83 -2.25
C GLU A 188 -15.29 -4.20 -1.40
N ALA A 189 -14.56 -3.21 -1.94
CA ALA A 189 -13.49 -2.55 -1.21
C ALA A 189 -14.00 -1.71 -0.04
N ALA A 190 -15.12 -1.00 -0.22
CA ALA A 190 -15.74 -0.21 0.84
C ALA A 190 -16.12 -1.06 2.06
N ALA A 191 -16.67 -2.26 1.80
CA ALA A 191 -17.07 -3.24 2.81
C ALA A 191 -15.90 -4.00 3.47
N GLY A 192 -14.64 -3.75 3.08
CA GLY A 192 -13.45 -4.47 3.58
C GLY A 192 -13.09 -4.26 5.07
N GLY A 193 -13.95 -3.61 5.85
CA GLY A 193 -13.75 -3.40 7.29
C GLY A 193 -12.59 -2.44 7.62
N PRO A 194 -12.08 -2.46 8.86
CA PRO A 194 -11.08 -1.51 9.36
C PRO A 194 -9.63 -1.88 9.05
N LEU A 195 -9.37 -3.08 8.52
CA LEU A 195 -8.01 -3.57 8.29
C LEU A 195 -7.56 -3.43 6.84
N LYS A 196 -8.45 -3.68 5.88
CA LYS A 196 -8.08 -3.71 4.45
C LYS A 196 -9.26 -3.41 3.55
N LYS A 197 -9.27 -2.22 2.94
CA LYS A 197 -10.29 -1.80 1.97
C LYS A 197 -9.76 -1.88 0.55
N PHE A 198 -9.78 -3.09 -0.01
CA PHE A 198 -9.16 -3.41 -1.30
C PHE A 198 -10.01 -4.41 -2.08
N ALA A 199 -10.17 -4.18 -3.38
CA ALA A 199 -10.77 -5.15 -4.28
C ALA A 199 -10.09 -5.12 -5.65
N SER A 200 -9.99 -6.28 -6.27
CA SER A 200 -9.50 -6.41 -7.64
C SER A 200 -10.17 -7.58 -8.33
N ASP A 201 -10.54 -7.39 -9.59
CA ASP A 201 -11.13 -8.45 -10.41
C ASP A 201 -10.90 -8.15 -11.89
N ASN A 202 -11.46 -8.98 -12.76
CA ASN A 202 -11.41 -8.77 -14.20
C ASN A 202 -12.76 -9.09 -14.86
N THR A 203 -12.92 -8.59 -16.09
CA THR A 203 -14.07 -8.89 -16.94
C THR A 203 -13.63 -9.00 -18.40
N SER A 204 -14.43 -9.69 -19.21
CA SER A 204 -14.25 -9.69 -20.66
C SER A 204 -14.60 -8.32 -21.24
N GLY A 205 -13.78 -7.83 -22.18
CA GLY A 205 -14.01 -6.62 -22.95
C GLY A 205 -14.14 -6.91 -24.45
N PRO A 206 -14.36 -5.87 -25.28
CA PRO A 206 -14.39 -6.00 -26.73
C PRO A 206 -13.12 -6.63 -27.31
N GLY A 207 -13.25 -7.27 -28.48
CA GLY A 207 -12.10 -7.81 -29.22
C GLY A 207 -11.32 -8.90 -28.49
N PHE A 208 -12.00 -9.73 -27.68
CA PHE A 208 -11.39 -10.78 -26.85
C PHE A 208 -10.37 -10.26 -25.83
N SER A 209 -10.47 -8.99 -25.43
CA SER A 209 -9.64 -8.43 -24.37
C SER A 209 -10.14 -8.83 -22.98
N THR A 210 -9.24 -8.81 -22.00
CA THR A 210 -9.59 -8.91 -20.59
C THR A 210 -9.24 -7.59 -19.92
N ILE A 211 -10.22 -7.00 -19.23
CA ILE A 211 -10.06 -5.75 -18.48
C ILE A 211 -9.81 -6.12 -17.03
N TYR A 212 -8.65 -5.77 -16.51
CA TYR A 212 -8.30 -5.93 -15.09
C TYR A 212 -8.58 -4.62 -14.36
N GLY A 213 -9.20 -4.70 -13.19
CA GLY A 213 -9.52 -3.55 -12.35
C GLY A 213 -9.05 -3.76 -10.92
N LEU A 214 -8.62 -2.68 -10.27
CA LEU A 214 -8.27 -2.61 -8.86
C LEU A 214 -8.78 -1.29 -8.30
N VAL A 215 -9.35 -1.34 -7.11
CA VAL A 215 -9.70 -0.16 -6.32
C VAL A 215 -9.21 -0.36 -4.88
N GLN A 216 -8.84 0.73 -4.23
CA GLN A 216 -8.36 0.67 -2.86
C GLN A 216 -8.66 1.96 -2.10
N CYS A 217 -8.97 1.83 -0.81
CA CYS A 217 -9.10 2.94 0.14
C CYS A 217 -8.11 2.79 1.29
N THR A 218 -7.79 3.89 1.95
CA THR A 218 -7.11 3.84 3.24
C THR A 218 -8.09 3.30 4.30
N PRO A 219 -7.68 2.33 5.16
CA PRO A 219 -8.59 1.70 6.13
C PRO A 219 -9.16 2.62 7.20
N ASP A 220 -8.58 3.81 7.41
CA ASP A 220 -9.08 4.86 8.31
C ASP A 220 -10.35 5.56 7.81
N LEU A 221 -10.76 5.34 6.56
CA LEU A 221 -12.05 5.81 6.06
C LEU A 221 -13.20 4.91 6.51
N SER A 222 -14.36 5.50 6.79
CA SER A 222 -15.60 4.72 6.90
C SER A 222 -15.96 4.06 5.57
N GLU A 223 -16.85 3.05 5.61
CA GLU A 223 -17.36 2.42 4.39
C GLU A 223 -17.98 3.44 3.43
N GLN A 224 -18.81 4.36 3.95
CA GLN A 224 -19.42 5.42 3.15
C GLN A 224 -18.38 6.38 2.56
N GLN A 225 -17.38 6.79 3.35
CA GLN A 225 -16.32 7.67 2.87
C GLN A 225 -15.49 7.00 1.77
N CYS A 226 -15.15 5.72 1.93
CA CYS A 226 -14.46 4.95 0.90
C CYS A 226 -15.30 4.84 -0.39
N SER A 227 -16.57 4.46 -0.26
CA SER A 227 -17.50 4.33 -1.40
C SER A 227 -17.63 5.66 -2.16
N ASN A 228 -17.83 6.78 -1.45
CA ASN A 228 -17.91 8.11 -2.04
C ASN A 228 -16.60 8.53 -2.74
N CYS A 229 -15.45 8.22 -2.15
CA CYS A 229 -14.15 8.53 -2.72
C CYS A 229 -13.93 7.79 -4.05
N LEU A 230 -14.22 6.48 -4.05
CA LEU A 230 -14.12 5.64 -5.24
C LEU A 230 -15.15 6.03 -6.31
N GLU A 231 -16.35 6.46 -5.92
CA GLU A 231 -17.33 6.98 -6.88
C GLU A 231 -16.86 8.29 -7.53
N SER A 232 -16.25 9.19 -6.75
CA SER A 232 -15.65 10.41 -7.29
C SER A 232 -14.56 10.10 -8.32
N ILE A 233 -13.76 9.05 -8.09
CA ILE A 233 -12.78 8.56 -9.06
C ILE A 233 -13.47 8.03 -10.34
N ILE A 234 -14.50 7.20 -10.21
CA ILE A 234 -15.21 6.61 -11.35
C ILE A 234 -15.79 7.71 -12.24
N ASN A 235 -16.38 8.75 -11.65
CA ASN A 235 -16.94 9.89 -12.40
C ASN A 235 -15.86 10.68 -13.17
N ARG A 236 -14.63 10.73 -12.66
CA ARG A 236 -13.49 11.39 -13.33
C ARG A 236 -12.95 10.61 -14.53
N ILE A 237 -13.32 9.33 -14.70
CA ILE A 237 -12.84 8.53 -15.84
C ILE A 237 -13.27 9.16 -17.17
N VAL A 238 -14.52 9.63 -17.23
CA VAL A 238 -15.09 10.25 -18.44
C VAL A 238 -14.32 11.51 -18.86
N GLU A 239 -13.81 12.28 -17.90
CA GLU A 239 -13.09 13.52 -18.18
C GLU A 239 -11.60 13.29 -18.50
N TYR A 240 -10.94 12.38 -17.77
CA TYR A 240 -9.48 12.27 -17.81
C TYR A 240 -8.95 11.05 -18.56
N LEU A 241 -9.78 10.02 -18.77
CA LEU A 241 -9.35 8.70 -19.23
C LEU A 241 -10.25 8.16 -20.36
N ASP A 242 -11.01 9.03 -21.01
CA ASP A 242 -11.88 8.65 -22.11
C ASP A 242 -11.09 8.01 -23.27
N GLY A 243 -11.65 6.94 -23.81
CA GLY A 243 -11.02 6.15 -24.88
C GLY A 243 -9.71 5.45 -24.52
N LYS A 244 -9.23 5.49 -23.28
CA LYS A 244 -7.96 4.86 -22.89
C LYS A 244 -8.12 3.37 -22.61
N GLN A 245 -7.15 2.56 -23.05
CA GLN A 245 -7.13 1.11 -22.75
C GLN A 245 -6.70 0.78 -21.30
N GLY A 246 -6.31 1.80 -20.55
CA GLY A 246 -5.83 1.67 -19.19
C GLY A 246 -5.68 3.04 -18.56
N GLY A 247 -5.72 3.09 -17.25
CA GLY A 247 -5.61 4.35 -16.55
C GLY A 247 -5.60 4.21 -15.05
N ARG A 248 -5.16 5.28 -14.39
CA ARG A 248 -5.12 5.40 -12.94
C ARG A 248 -5.53 6.79 -12.51
N ILE A 249 -6.25 6.86 -11.40
CA ILE A 249 -6.46 8.09 -10.64
C ILE A 249 -6.09 7.79 -9.19
N LEU A 250 -5.20 8.61 -8.63
CA LEU A 250 -4.64 8.45 -7.29
C LEU A 250 -5.05 9.64 -6.42
N LEU A 251 -5.78 9.39 -5.33
CA LEU A 251 -6.07 10.36 -4.27
C LEU A 251 -5.38 9.93 -2.96
N PRO A 252 -5.22 10.85 -1.98
CA PRO A 252 -4.65 10.52 -0.67
C PRO A 252 -5.41 9.48 0.15
N GLY A 253 -6.72 9.30 -0.08
CA GLY A 253 -7.56 8.33 0.66
C GLY A 253 -8.09 7.17 -0.17
N CYS A 254 -8.08 7.27 -1.51
CA CYS A 254 -8.48 6.16 -2.37
C CYS A 254 -7.79 6.22 -3.73
N ASN A 255 -7.73 5.10 -4.44
CA ASN A 255 -7.19 5.05 -5.78
C ASN A 255 -7.87 3.95 -6.60
N PHE A 256 -7.67 4.03 -7.92
CA PHE A 256 -7.99 2.92 -8.82
C PHE A 256 -6.96 2.78 -9.92
N ARG A 257 -6.96 1.59 -10.53
CA ARG A 257 -6.25 1.29 -11.77
C ARG A 257 -7.06 0.31 -12.59
N TYR A 258 -7.09 0.51 -13.90
CA TYR A 258 -7.51 -0.50 -14.85
C TYR A 258 -6.50 -0.61 -15.99
N GLU A 259 -6.35 -1.81 -16.54
CA GLU A 259 -5.49 -2.09 -17.70
C GLU A 259 -6.03 -3.33 -18.44
N ILE A 260 -5.63 -3.48 -19.71
CA ILE A 260 -5.89 -4.70 -20.51
C ILE A 260 -4.85 -5.82 -20.31
N TYR A 261 -3.87 -5.60 -19.43
CA TYR A 261 -2.90 -6.61 -19.03
C TYR A 261 -2.96 -6.82 -17.53
N ARG A 262 -2.59 -8.02 -17.08
CA ARG A 262 -2.59 -8.35 -15.66
C ARG A 262 -1.51 -7.55 -14.92
N PHE A 263 -1.93 -6.80 -13.90
CA PHE A 263 -1.03 -6.06 -12.99
C PHE A 263 -1.26 -6.38 -11.50
N VAL A 264 -2.23 -7.24 -11.20
CA VAL A 264 -2.60 -7.66 -9.85
C VAL A 264 -2.31 -9.14 -9.60
N ASN A 265 -1.84 -9.44 -8.39
CA ASN A 265 -1.68 -10.80 -7.90
C ASN A 265 -3.02 -11.34 -7.39
N GLN A 266 -3.57 -12.36 -8.07
CA GLN A 266 -4.90 -12.90 -7.72
C GLN A 266 -4.84 -13.85 -6.52
N SER A 267 -3.66 -14.31 -6.11
CA SER A 267 -3.48 -15.16 -4.92
C SER A 267 -3.77 -14.43 -3.61
N ALA A 268 -3.92 -13.11 -3.63
CA ALA A 268 -4.24 -12.28 -2.46
C ALA A 268 -5.76 -12.11 -2.21
N ARG A 269 -6.63 -12.85 -2.93
CA ARG A 269 -8.05 -12.96 -2.61
C ARG A 269 -8.18 -13.58 -1.21
N VAL A 270 -8.37 -12.73 -0.20
CA VAL A 270 -8.82 -13.20 1.12
C VAL A 270 -10.24 -13.69 0.88
N SER A 271 -10.44 -15.01 1.00
CA SER A 271 -11.77 -15.61 1.02
C SER A 271 -12.61 -14.86 2.05
N PRO A 272 -13.89 -14.56 1.76
CA PRO A 272 -14.77 -13.99 2.78
C PRO A 272 -14.70 -14.86 4.04
N PRO A 273 -14.69 -14.27 5.25
CA PRO A 273 -14.76 -15.06 6.47
C PRO A 273 -15.97 -16.01 6.35
N PRO A 274 -15.82 -17.29 6.73
CA PRO A 274 -16.94 -18.22 6.71
C PRO A 274 -18.12 -17.57 7.44
N PRO A 275 -19.35 -17.67 6.91
CA PRO A 275 -20.51 -17.08 7.56
C PRO A 275 -20.53 -17.53 9.01
N VAL A 276 -20.53 -16.57 9.93
CA VAL A 276 -20.67 -16.84 11.36
C VAL A 276 -21.98 -17.60 11.51
N SER A 277 -21.88 -18.90 11.83
CA SER A 277 -23.03 -19.73 12.14
C SER A 277 -23.77 -19.07 13.29
N GLN A 278 -24.95 -18.52 12.98
CA GLN A 278 -25.82 -17.91 13.99
C GLN A 278 -26.14 -18.95 15.08
N PRO A 279 -26.21 -18.54 16.36
CA PRO A 279 -26.74 -19.42 17.40
C PRO A 279 -28.15 -19.85 17.02
N ILE A 280 -28.39 -21.16 17.04
CA ILE A 280 -29.71 -21.75 16.83
C ILE A 280 -30.68 -21.08 17.82
N PRO A 281 -31.81 -20.49 17.35
CA PRO A 281 -32.80 -19.94 18.26
C PRO A 281 -33.34 -21.07 19.16
N PRO A 282 -33.56 -20.81 20.47
CA PRO A 282 -34.09 -21.82 21.37
C PRO A 282 -35.45 -22.31 20.88
N PRO A 283 -35.79 -23.59 21.13
CA PRO A 283 -37.06 -24.15 20.69
C PRO A 283 -38.23 -23.34 21.26
N SER A 284 -39.17 -22.97 20.40
CA SER A 284 -40.41 -22.31 20.79
C SER A 284 -41.18 -23.19 21.77
N SER A 285 -41.51 -22.62 22.94
CA SER A 285 -42.36 -23.26 23.94
C SER A 285 -43.73 -23.66 23.37
N PRO A 286 -44.37 -24.75 23.84
CA PRO A 286 -45.66 -25.19 23.34
C PRO A 286 -46.75 -24.14 23.58
N ILE A 287 -47.57 -23.91 22.55
CA ILE A 287 -48.77 -23.08 22.61
C ILE A 287 -49.75 -23.72 23.61
N GLN A 288 -50.08 -23.00 24.68
CA GLN A 288 -51.09 -23.40 25.66
C GLN A 288 -52.48 -23.06 25.11
N PRO A 289 -53.47 -23.98 25.13
CA PRO A 289 -54.82 -23.70 24.63
C PRO A 289 -55.59 -22.74 25.55
N PRO A 290 -56.58 -22.00 25.00
CA PRO A 290 -57.29 -20.94 25.71
C PRO A 290 -58.08 -21.48 26.92
N GLY A 291 -57.91 -20.79 28.06
CA GLY A 291 -58.48 -21.16 29.35
C GLY A 291 -60.00 -20.98 29.45
N MET A 292 -60.63 -21.94 30.12
CA MET A 292 -62.04 -21.90 30.52
C MET A 292 -62.27 -20.86 31.62
N ILE A 293 -63.29 -20.02 31.41
CA ILE A 293 -63.76 -19.01 32.35
C ILE A 293 -64.47 -19.71 33.52
N TYR A 294 -63.95 -19.53 34.74
CA TYR A 294 -64.70 -19.83 35.97
C TYR A 294 -65.14 -18.53 36.64
N ILE A 295 -66.46 -18.38 36.76
CA ILE A 295 -67.13 -17.29 37.45
C ILE A 295 -67.06 -17.57 38.97
N CYS A 296 -66.32 -16.75 39.72
CA CYS A 296 -66.34 -16.79 41.18
C CYS A 296 -67.50 -15.93 41.70
N LEU A 297 -68.46 -16.58 42.37
CA LEU A 297 -69.51 -15.94 43.16
C LEU A 297 -68.92 -15.39 44.47
N TYR A 298 -69.04 -14.09 44.68
CA TYR A 298 -68.66 -13.42 45.93
C TYR A 298 -69.70 -13.70 47.01
N HIS A 299 -69.28 -14.35 48.11
CA HIS A 299 -70.04 -14.39 49.36
C HIS A 299 -69.71 -13.14 50.19
N LEU A 300 -70.69 -12.24 50.32
CA LEU A 300 -70.69 -11.14 51.29
C LEU A 300 -70.84 -11.71 52.70
N ASN A 301 -69.83 -11.52 53.55
CA ASN A 301 -69.94 -11.68 55.00
C ASN A 301 -69.86 -10.29 55.64
N LEU A 302 -71.01 -9.76 56.03
CA LEU A 302 -71.14 -8.58 56.89
C LEU A 302 -70.76 -8.98 58.31
N LYS A 303 -69.70 -8.36 58.85
CA LYS A 303 -69.41 -8.33 60.29
C LYS A 303 -69.98 -7.01 60.82
N GLU A 304 -71.01 -7.12 61.67
CA GLU A 304 -71.46 -6.05 62.56
C GLU A 304 -70.48 -5.92 63.73
N GLU A 305 -70.00 -4.71 64.00
CA GLU A 305 -69.51 -4.30 65.32
C GLU A 305 -70.11 -2.93 65.67
N TYR A 306 -70.64 -2.87 66.89
CA TYR A 306 -71.43 -1.82 67.54
C TYR A 306 -70.63 -0.54 67.88
N ASN A 307 -71.28 0.64 67.87
CA ASN A 307 -71.60 1.41 69.09
C ASN A 307 -72.16 2.83 68.86
N LEU A 308 -72.98 3.25 69.82
CA LEU A 308 -73.66 4.53 69.99
C LEU A 308 -72.72 5.76 70.03
N TYR A 309 -73.19 6.87 69.42
CA TYR A 309 -73.40 8.17 70.08
C TYR A 309 -74.54 8.92 69.37
#